data_AF-A0A1W9KNP3-F1
#
_entry.id   AF-A0A1W9KNP3-F1
#
_cell.length_a   1.000
_cell.length_b   1.000
_cell.length_c   1.000
_cell.angle_alpha   90.00
_cell.angle_beta   90.00
_cell.angle_gamma   90.00
#
_symmetry.space_group_name_H-M   'P 1'
#
loop_
_entity.id
_entity.type
_entity.pdbx_description
1 polymer ?
#
loop_
_entity_poly.entity_id
_entity_poly.type
_entity_poly.pdbx_seq_one_letter_code
_entity_poly.pdbx_strand_id
1 'polypeptide(L)'
;MGLAGARPYANFGQPNQLATFLLWGLLACAWGFSCNKIRALVALLLAAFLLLGIALTQSRTAWLGLTFLLLATWVWHKLWRTKWVPWSVTGLFVFFWLCPPFLKGVTEVLLLASEQSYFRDPMQGELRPLAWRLFIDAALTQPWFGYGWTEVAHAQLAVATAFSPLYGTFGQAHNLFLDLVLWLGLPLGLLVSAAMVWQFTAYVRAVTNAKDAILLMFLGVIGIHAMLELPLHYAYFLLPTGLVMGVLNHRIGGKPIGVTPRWTLMGLWLAASVLLAVIVSDYFRVESSFRTLRFELARIGTLPQGKPPEVVLLTQLRERIGFMRYEVKEGMTPQELAWLLDVVNVYPGGGVIYKVAKALALNDRPTEAGQWLSKICKISPIEECDLIQRVWAQDALKNSRIAAVHWPNESIEPVP
;
A
#
# COMPACT_ATOMS: atom_id res chain seq x y z
N MET A 1 7.68 -21.57 -5.38
CA MET A 1 6.42 -20.81 -5.25
C MET A 1 5.56 -21.14 -6.46
N GLY A 2 4.69 -22.14 -6.35
CA GLY A 2 3.80 -22.55 -7.43
C GLY A 2 2.58 -21.63 -7.51
N LEU A 3 2.22 -21.23 -8.74
CA LEU A 3 1.06 -20.41 -9.11
C LEU A 3 -0.28 -21.17 -8.98
N ALA A 4 -0.46 -21.98 -7.94
CA ALA A 4 -1.74 -22.62 -7.68
C ALA A 4 -2.62 -21.64 -6.88
N GLY A 5 -3.68 -21.12 -7.49
CA GLY A 5 -4.70 -20.30 -6.84
C GLY A 5 -4.48 -18.77 -6.80
N ALA A 6 -3.35 -18.26 -7.29
CA ALA A 6 -3.08 -16.82 -7.28
C ALA A 6 -3.79 -16.07 -8.43
N ARG A 7 -4.58 -15.05 -8.08
CA ARG A 7 -5.20 -14.11 -9.05
C ARG A 7 -4.14 -13.55 -10.01
N PRO A 8 -4.37 -13.55 -11.34
CA PRO A 8 -3.43 -12.98 -12.30
C PRO A 8 -3.10 -11.50 -12.02
N TYR A 9 -1.81 -11.16 -12.03
CA TYR A 9 -1.31 -9.80 -11.81
C TYR A 9 -0.21 -9.36 -12.80
N ALA A 10 0.15 -10.22 -13.76
CA ALA A 10 1.20 -9.99 -14.76
C ALA A 10 2.52 -9.49 -14.11
N ASN A 11 3.18 -8.49 -14.70
CA ASN A 11 4.40 -7.89 -14.18
C ASN A 11 4.17 -6.85 -13.06
N PHE A 12 2.92 -6.58 -12.67
CA PHE A 12 2.59 -5.57 -11.65
C PHE A 12 2.64 -6.09 -10.21
N GLY A 13 2.75 -7.41 -10.01
CA GLY A 13 2.83 -8.02 -8.67
C GLY A 13 1.56 -7.93 -7.81
N GLN A 14 0.52 -7.21 -8.27
CA GLN A 14 -0.75 -7.03 -7.55
C GLN A 14 -1.94 -6.92 -8.52
N PRO A 15 -3.02 -7.72 -8.34
CA PRO A 15 -4.16 -7.72 -9.27
C PRO A 15 -4.88 -6.38 -9.40
N ASN A 16 -4.99 -5.62 -8.30
CA ASN A 16 -5.66 -4.32 -8.31
C ASN A 16 -4.89 -3.26 -9.11
N GLN A 17 -3.56 -3.35 -9.12
CA GLN A 17 -2.72 -2.49 -9.94
C GLN A 17 -2.91 -2.81 -11.42
N LEU A 18 -2.86 -4.08 -11.79
CA LEU A 18 -3.15 -4.50 -13.16
C LEU A 18 -4.55 -4.01 -13.59
N ALA A 19 -5.56 -4.16 -12.73
CA ALA A 19 -6.91 -3.70 -13.03
C ALA A 19 -6.97 -2.18 -13.33
N THR A 20 -6.37 -1.34 -12.48
CA THR A 20 -6.32 0.11 -12.70
C THR A 20 -5.57 0.48 -13.97
N PHE A 21 -4.47 -0.21 -14.27
CA PHE A 21 -3.74 -0.01 -15.51
C PHE A 21 -4.60 -0.36 -16.74
N LEU A 22 -5.35 -1.46 -16.70
CA LEU A 22 -6.27 -1.83 -17.77
C LEU A 22 -7.46 -0.85 -17.90
N LEU A 23 -7.97 -0.29 -16.80
CA LEU A 23 -8.97 0.79 -16.84
C LEU A 23 -8.43 2.05 -17.55
N TRP A 24 -7.18 2.42 -17.30
CA TRP A 24 -6.50 3.46 -18.09
C TRP A 24 -6.35 3.07 -19.56
N GLY A 25 -6.12 1.79 -19.87
CA GLY A 25 -6.18 1.25 -21.22
C GLY A 25 -7.54 1.45 -21.91
N LEU A 26 -8.65 1.25 -21.20
CA LEU A 26 -10.00 1.53 -21.71
C LEU A 26 -10.18 3.02 -22.03
N LEU A 27 -9.69 3.90 -21.15
CA LEU A 27 -9.70 5.35 -21.37
C LEU A 27 -8.82 5.76 -22.55
N ALA A 28 -7.69 5.08 -22.77
CA ALA A 28 -6.86 5.28 -23.95
C ALA A 28 -7.60 4.90 -25.25
N CYS A 29 -8.40 3.83 -25.24
CA CYS A 29 -9.27 3.46 -26.36
C CYS A 29 -10.33 4.55 -26.62
N ALA A 30 -10.99 5.04 -25.57
CA ALA A 30 -11.96 6.14 -25.66
C ALA A 30 -11.32 7.43 -26.20
N TRP A 31 -10.08 7.72 -25.77
CA TRP A 31 -9.30 8.86 -26.25
C TRP A 31 -8.96 8.73 -27.74
N GLY A 32 -8.45 7.57 -28.16
CA GLY A 32 -8.13 7.28 -29.56
C GLY A 32 -9.35 7.46 -30.47
N PHE A 33 -10.51 6.96 -30.05
CA PHE A 33 -11.77 7.15 -30.77
C PHE A 33 -12.18 8.63 -30.84
N SER A 34 -12.11 9.35 -29.71
CA SER A 34 -12.44 10.78 -29.63
C SER A 34 -11.50 11.66 -30.45
N CYS A 35 -10.27 11.20 -30.70
CA CYS A 35 -9.28 11.87 -31.54
C CYS A 35 -9.30 11.45 -33.02
N ASN A 36 -10.26 10.64 -33.46
CA ASN A 36 -10.33 10.07 -34.81
C ASN A 36 -9.12 9.16 -35.18
N LYS A 37 -8.39 8.65 -34.19
CA LYS A 37 -7.19 7.83 -34.43
C LYS A 37 -7.52 6.34 -34.62
N ILE A 38 -8.60 5.86 -34.02
CA ILE A 38 -9.11 4.50 -34.19
C ILE A 38 -10.61 4.51 -34.51
N ARG A 39 -11.06 3.52 -35.29
CA ARG A 39 -12.47 3.32 -35.63
C ARG A 39 -13.24 2.75 -34.44
N ALA A 40 -14.56 2.97 -34.40
CA ALA A 40 -15.44 2.50 -33.33
C ALA A 40 -15.31 0.98 -33.09
N LEU A 41 -15.34 0.17 -34.15
CA LEU A 41 -15.22 -1.29 -34.03
C LEU A 41 -13.90 -1.72 -33.37
N VAL A 42 -12.78 -1.09 -33.75
CA VAL A 42 -11.47 -1.38 -33.16
C VAL A 42 -11.45 -1.00 -31.68
N ALA A 43 -12.01 0.16 -31.33
CA ALA A 43 -12.12 0.59 -29.93
C ALA A 43 -12.97 -0.37 -29.10
N LEU A 44 -14.08 -0.88 -29.64
CA LEU A 44 -14.96 -1.84 -28.96
C LEU A 44 -14.29 -3.20 -28.75
N LEU A 45 -13.63 -3.73 -29.78
CA LEU A 45 -12.94 -5.02 -29.67
C LEU A 45 -11.76 -4.96 -28.69
N LEU A 46 -10.97 -3.88 -28.73
CA LEU A 46 -9.90 -3.66 -27.77
C LEU A 46 -10.46 -3.51 -26.34
N ALA A 47 -11.54 -2.74 -26.17
CA ALA A 47 -12.17 -2.59 -24.86
C ALA A 47 -12.70 -3.92 -24.31
N ALA A 48 -13.38 -4.73 -25.14
CA ALA A 48 -13.86 -6.05 -24.75
C ALA A 48 -12.70 -6.98 -24.34
N PHE A 49 -11.60 -6.99 -25.10
CA PHE A 49 -10.40 -7.74 -24.75
C PHE A 49 -9.80 -7.30 -23.40
N LEU A 50 -9.67 -5.99 -23.17
CA LEU A 50 -9.15 -5.46 -21.90
C LEU A 50 -10.08 -5.78 -20.72
N LEU A 51 -11.40 -5.79 -20.93
CA LEU A 51 -12.38 -6.15 -19.90
C LEU A 51 -12.27 -7.62 -19.48
N LEU A 52 -11.90 -8.53 -20.38
CA LEU A 52 -11.57 -9.92 -20.00
C LEU A 52 -10.35 -9.95 -19.06
N GLY A 53 -9.31 -9.17 -19.37
CA GLY A 53 -8.15 -9.01 -18.49
C GLY A 53 -8.53 -8.45 -17.12
N ILE A 54 -9.40 -7.45 -17.08
CA ILE A 54 -9.92 -6.88 -15.83
C ILE A 54 -10.71 -7.93 -15.04
N ALA A 55 -11.56 -8.72 -15.70
CA ALA A 55 -12.36 -9.75 -15.03
C ALA A 55 -11.46 -10.83 -14.39
N LEU A 56 -10.37 -11.21 -15.06
CA LEU A 56 -9.38 -12.15 -14.52
C LEU A 56 -8.70 -11.65 -13.24
N THR A 57 -8.57 -10.34 -13.03
CA THR A 57 -7.97 -9.80 -11.80
C THR A 57 -8.85 -10.01 -10.55
N GLN A 58 -10.15 -10.27 -10.74
CA GLN A 58 -11.16 -10.38 -9.66
C GLN A 58 -11.09 -9.21 -8.66
N SER A 59 -10.82 -8.01 -9.16
CA SER A 59 -10.61 -6.83 -8.34
C SER A 59 -11.92 -6.11 -8.01
N ARG A 60 -12.18 -5.85 -6.71
CA ARG A 60 -13.29 -4.97 -6.28
C ARG A 60 -13.04 -3.50 -6.66
N THR A 61 -11.78 -3.08 -6.74
CA THR A 61 -11.45 -1.71 -7.18
C THR A 61 -11.81 -1.52 -8.66
N ALA A 62 -11.68 -2.58 -9.47
CA ALA A 62 -12.11 -2.57 -10.87
C ALA A 62 -13.62 -2.35 -11.03
N TRP A 63 -14.44 -3.01 -10.21
CA TRP A 63 -15.89 -2.83 -10.21
C TRP A 63 -16.30 -1.39 -9.94
N LEU A 64 -15.69 -0.76 -8.93
CA LEU A 64 -15.93 0.64 -8.59
C LEU A 64 -15.45 1.57 -9.70
N GLY A 65 -14.27 1.30 -10.26
CA GLY A 65 -13.72 2.03 -11.40
C GLY A 65 -14.63 1.96 -12.64
N LEU A 66 -15.07 0.77 -13.05
CA LEU A 66 -15.97 0.59 -14.20
C LEU A 66 -17.34 1.24 -13.97
N THR A 67 -17.91 1.10 -12.77
CA THR A 67 -19.16 1.77 -12.41
C THR A 67 -19.00 3.29 -12.49
N PHE A 68 -17.90 3.83 -11.97
CA PHE A 68 -17.58 5.25 -12.10
C PHE A 68 -17.45 5.67 -13.58
N LEU A 69 -16.73 4.92 -14.41
CA LEU A 69 -16.58 5.21 -15.84
C LEU A 69 -17.92 5.21 -16.57
N LEU A 70 -18.80 4.24 -16.27
CA LEU A 70 -20.15 4.16 -16.82
C LEU A 70 -20.96 5.42 -16.46
N LEU A 71 -21.03 5.75 -15.17
CA LEU A 71 -21.80 6.90 -14.67
C LEU A 71 -21.25 8.21 -15.24
N ALA A 72 -19.93 8.40 -15.21
CA ALA A 72 -19.28 9.59 -15.76
C ALA A 72 -19.53 9.76 -17.26
N THR A 73 -19.52 8.65 -18.02
CA THR A 73 -19.86 8.66 -19.45
C THR A 73 -21.29 9.13 -19.70
N TRP A 74 -22.24 8.74 -18.85
CA TRP A 74 -23.64 9.18 -18.92
C TRP A 74 -23.84 10.64 -18.48
N VAL A 75 -23.16 11.07 -17.41
CA VAL A 75 -23.18 12.48 -16.96
C VAL A 75 -22.73 13.41 -18.09
N TRP A 76 -21.66 13.05 -18.79
CA TRP A 76 -21.14 13.82 -19.93
C TRP A 76 -21.65 13.35 -21.29
N HIS A 77 -22.83 12.73 -21.37
CA HIS A 77 -23.33 12.12 -22.62
C HIS A 77 -23.36 13.08 -23.82
N LYS A 78 -23.62 14.37 -23.58
CA LYS A 78 -23.68 15.42 -24.61
C LYS A 78 -22.31 15.83 -25.17
N LEU A 79 -21.23 15.52 -24.46
CA LEU A 79 -19.86 15.91 -24.85
C LEU A 79 -19.23 14.90 -25.84
N TRP A 80 -19.81 13.71 -25.96
CA TRP A 80 -19.30 12.67 -26.84
C TRP A 80 -19.59 12.95 -28.30
N ARG A 81 -18.67 12.50 -29.16
CA ARG A 81 -18.78 12.62 -30.61
C ARG A 81 -20.08 12.02 -31.18
N THR A 82 -20.57 10.95 -30.56
CA THR A 82 -21.80 10.27 -30.99
C THR A 82 -22.64 9.89 -29.77
N LYS A 83 -23.96 10.00 -29.90
CA LYS A 83 -24.94 9.58 -28.89
C LYS A 83 -24.85 8.09 -28.52
N TRP A 84 -24.16 7.30 -29.34
CA TRP A 84 -23.96 5.87 -29.13
C TRP A 84 -22.83 5.53 -28.14
N VAL A 85 -21.97 6.49 -27.76
CA VAL A 85 -20.88 6.21 -26.81
C VAL A 85 -21.39 5.71 -25.45
N PRO A 86 -22.33 6.40 -24.76
CA PRO A 86 -22.84 5.91 -23.48
C PRO A 86 -23.46 4.51 -23.58
N TRP A 87 -24.24 4.25 -24.64
CA TRP A 87 -24.83 2.93 -24.88
C TRP A 87 -23.79 1.84 -25.14
N SER A 88 -22.73 2.17 -25.86
CA SER A 88 -21.61 1.26 -26.11
C SER A 88 -20.88 0.90 -24.82
N VAL A 89 -20.65 1.90 -23.95
CA VAL A 89 -20.06 1.69 -22.62
C VAL A 89 -20.98 0.86 -21.72
N THR A 90 -22.29 1.09 -21.76
CA THR A 90 -23.27 0.24 -21.06
C THR A 90 -23.20 -1.21 -21.56
N GLY A 91 -23.15 -1.43 -22.89
CA GLY A 91 -23.02 -2.77 -23.46
C GLY A 91 -21.72 -3.48 -23.04
N LEU A 92 -20.60 -2.74 -23.02
CA LEU A 92 -19.32 -3.24 -22.51
C LEU A 92 -19.36 -3.55 -21.00
N PHE A 93 -20.06 -2.74 -20.20
CA PHE A 93 -20.25 -3.00 -18.78
C PHE A 93 -21.08 -4.27 -18.53
N VAL A 94 -22.15 -4.48 -19.30
CA VAL A 94 -22.93 -5.73 -19.26
C VAL A 94 -22.08 -6.91 -19.69
N PHE A 95 -21.28 -6.78 -20.76
CA PHE A 95 -20.33 -7.81 -21.17
C PHE A 95 -19.35 -8.17 -20.03
N PHE A 96 -18.77 -7.18 -19.37
CA PHE A 96 -17.93 -7.39 -18.20
C PHE A 96 -18.67 -8.12 -17.07
N TRP A 97 -19.93 -7.78 -16.82
CA TRP A 97 -20.74 -8.44 -15.78
C TRP A 97 -20.92 -9.95 -16.05
N LEU A 98 -20.97 -10.34 -17.33
CA LEU A 98 -21.06 -11.74 -17.76
C LEU A 98 -19.72 -12.48 -17.72
N CYS A 99 -18.58 -11.77 -17.70
CA CYS A 99 -17.26 -12.39 -17.77
C CYS A 99 -16.91 -13.24 -16.52
N PRO A 100 -17.07 -12.78 -15.26
CA PRO A 100 -16.76 -13.58 -14.09
C PRO A 100 -17.48 -14.94 -14.00
N PRO A 101 -18.81 -15.06 -14.16
CA PRO A 101 -19.48 -16.36 -14.12
C PRO A 101 -19.04 -17.27 -15.27
N PHE A 102 -18.80 -16.70 -16.46
CA PHE A 102 -18.25 -17.45 -17.59
C PHE A 102 -16.85 -18.00 -17.29
N LEU A 103 -15.94 -17.16 -16.79
CA LEU A 103 -14.58 -17.55 -16.41
C LEU A 103 -14.59 -18.60 -15.29
N LYS A 104 -15.51 -18.50 -14.32
CA LYS A 104 -15.71 -19.52 -13.29
C LYS A 104 -16.05 -20.87 -13.91
N GLY A 105 -17.04 -20.91 -14.81
CA GLY A 105 -17.43 -22.14 -15.52
C GLY A 105 -16.28 -22.73 -16.34
N VAL A 106 -15.49 -21.89 -17.01
CA VAL A 106 -14.28 -22.34 -17.74
C VAL A 106 -13.25 -22.94 -16.78
N THR A 107 -12.97 -22.31 -15.63
CA THR A 107 -12.00 -22.83 -14.66
C THR A 107 -12.44 -24.15 -14.04
N GLU A 108 -13.75 -24.34 -13.83
CA GLU A 108 -14.34 -25.59 -13.34
C GLU A 108 -14.19 -26.71 -14.37
N VAL A 109 -14.55 -26.44 -15.64
CA VAL A 109 -14.41 -27.41 -16.74
C VAL A 109 -12.95 -27.81 -16.96
N LEU A 110 -12.02 -26.85 -16.85
CA LEU A 110 -10.59 -27.09 -17.01
C LEU A 110 -9.93 -27.72 -15.76
N LEU A 111 -10.70 -28.00 -14.70
CA LEU A 111 -10.20 -28.53 -13.42
C LEU A 111 -9.04 -27.68 -12.83
N LEU A 112 -9.07 -26.37 -13.07
CA LEU A 112 -8.09 -25.41 -12.57
C LEU A 112 -8.43 -24.88 -11.17
N ALA A 113 -9.56 -25.31 -10.61
CA ALA A 113 -10.06 -24.84 -9.32
C ALA A 113 -9.26 -25.44 -8.15
N SER A 114 -8.44 -24.62 -7.49
CA SER A 114 -8.10 -24.81 -6.08
C SER A 114 -9.23 -24.26 -5.21
N GLU A 115 -9.48 -24.84 -4.03
CA GLU A 115 -10.56 -24.50 -3.06
C GLU A 115 -10.58 -23.05 -2.51
N GLN A 116 -9.94 -22.09 -3.17
CA GLN A 116 -10.07 -20.68 -2.83
C GLN A 116 -11.32 -20.10 -3.46
N SER A 117 -12.24 -19.71 -2.58
CA SER A 117 -13.39 -18.88 -2.86
C SER A 117 -13.05 -17.74 -3.83
N TYR A 118 -13.74 -17.70 -4.98
CA TYR A 118 -13.81 -16.53 -5.88
C TYR A 118 -14.17 -15.23 -5.12
N PHE A 119 -14.70 -15.37 -3.91
CA PHE A 119 -14.95 -14.32 -2.93
C PHE A 119 -13.92 -14.40 -1.79
N ARG A 120 -13.12 -13.33 -1.65
CA ARG A 120 -12.09 -13.11 -0.61
C ARG A 120 -12.51 -13.62 0.78
N ASP A 121 -11.52 -14.11 1.52
CA ASP A 121 -11.59 -14.31 2.98
C ASP A 121 -12.20 -13.05 3.67
N PRO A 122 -13.37 -13.18 4.34
CA PRO A 122 -14.10 -12.07 4.95
C PRO A 122 -13.25 -11.23 5.92
N MET A 123 -12.26 -11.85 6.59
CA MET A 123 -11.53 -11.21 7.68
C MET A 123 -10.84 -9.89 7.29
N GLN A 124 -10.29 -9.77 6.07
CA GLN A 124 -9.60 -8.52 5.67
C GLN A 124 -10.55 -7.35 5.37
N GLY A 125 -11.81 -7.63 5.02
CA GLY A 125 -12.82 -6.59 4.80
C GLY A 125 -13.41 -6.06 6.10
N GLU A 126 -13.61 -6.94 7.07
CA GLU A 126 -14.22 -6.65 8.38
C GLU A 126 -13.31 -5.83 9.29
N LEU A 127 -11.99 -5.94 9.13
CA LEU A 127 -11.03 -5.22 9.97
C LEU A 127 -10.86 -3.73 9.61
N ARG A 128 -11.28 -3.29 8.41
CA ARG A 128 -11.05 -1.91 7.95
C ARG A 128 -11.76 -0.84 8.79
N PRO A 129 -13.05 -0.97 9.16
CA PRO A 129 -13.69 0.00 10.03
C PRO A 129 -13.01 0.12 11.40
N LEU A 130 -12.52 -1.00 11.96
CA LEU A 130 -11.76 -1.01 13.21
C LEU A 130 -10.41 -0.29 13.01
N ALA A 131 -9.69 -0.61 11.93
CA ALA A 131 -8.44 0.06 11.59
C ALA A 131 -8.61 1.58 11.40
N TRP A 132 -9.69 2.02 10.76
CA TRP A 132 -9.97 3.46 10.61
C TRP A 132 -10.23 4.15 11.95
N ARG A 133 -10.97 3.53 12.87
CA ARG A 133 -11.14 4.08 14.22
C ARG A 133 -9.79 4.20 14.94
N LEU A 134 -8.96 3.18 14.84
CA LEU A 134 -7.60 3.18 15.39
C LEU A 134 -6.76 4.31 14.79
N PHE A 135 -6.77 4.49 13.47
CA PHE A 135 -5.99 5.52 12.80
C PHE A 135 -6.49 6.94 13.04
N ILE A 136 -7.80 7.13 13.19
CA ILE A 136 -8.35 8.41 13.62
C ILE A 136 -7.83 8.76 15.02
N ASP A 137 -7.84 7.80 15.95
CA ASP A 137 -7.29 8.00 17.29
C ASP A 137 -5.79 8.29 17.26
N ALA A 138 -5.02 7.52 16.48
CA ALA A 138 -3.59 7.75 16.27
C ALA A 138 -3.32 9.18 15.77
N ALA A 139 -4.08 9.66 14.79
CA ALA A 139 -3.96 11.03 14.27
C ALA A 139 -4.21 12.11 15.35
N LEU A 140 -5.07 11.84 16.33
CA LEU A 140 -5.33 12.74 17.45
C LEU A 140 -4.19 12.74 18.49
N THR A 141 -3.38 11.69 18.56
CA THR A 141 -2.20 11.67 19.45
C THR A 141 -1.02 12.49 18.90
N GLN A 142 -0.90 12.62 17.57
CA GLN A 142 0.14 13.42 16.90
C GLN A 142 -0.49 14.43 15.91
N PRO A 143 -1.29 15.40 16.38
CA PRO A 143 -2.15 16.20 15.52
C PRO A 143 -1.39 17.22 14.67
N TRP A 144 -0.20 17.66 15.08
CA TRP A 144 0.48 18.79 14.42
C TRP A 144 1.33 18.36 13.23
N PHE A 145 2.18 17.34 13.42
CA PHE A 145 3.15 16.89 12.44
C PHE A 145 2.89 15.48 11.92
N GLY A 146 1.93 14.75 12.52
CA GLY A 146 1.68 13.35 12.21
C GLY A 146 2.85 12.46 12.62
N TYR A 147 2.88 11.25 12.05
CA TYR A 147 3.92 10.23 12.28
C TYR A 147 5.04 10.27 11.24
N GLY A 148 4.87 11.05 10.17
CA GLY A 148 5.80 11.10 9.04
C GLY A 148 5.37 10.24 7.85
N TRP A 149 6.03 10.49 6.72
CA TRP A 149 5.72 9.84 5.46
C TRP A 149 5.92 8.33 5.56
N THR A 150 4.91 7.56 5.17
CA THR A 150 4.93 6.09 5.14
C THR A 150 5.00 5.38 6.51
N GLU A 151 4.88 6.12 7.61
CA GLU A 151 4.99 5.60 8.99
C GLU A 151 3.64 5.17 9.60
N VAL A 152 2.75 4.58 8.79
CA VAL A 152 1.42 4.14 9.26
C VAL A 152 1.51 2.96 10.24
N ALA A 153 2.52 2.10 10.07
CA ALA A 153 2.75 0.99 10.99
C ALA A 153 3.16 1.48 12.38
N HIS A 154 3.95 2.55 12.45
CA HIS A 154 4.27 3.23 13.70
C HIS A 154 3.01 3.86 14.33
N ALA A 155 2.17 4.52 13.52
CA ALA A 155 0.88 5.04 14.00
C ALA A 155 0.00 3.94 14.60
N GLN A 156 -0.06 2.77 13.95
CA GLN A 156 -0.78 1.62 14.49
C GLN A 156 -0.21 1.18 15.85
N LEU A 157 1.12 1.05 15.93
CA LEU A 157 1.82 0.56 17.11
C LEU A 157 1.72 1.50 18.33
N ALA A 158 1.56 2.81 18.08
CA ALA A 158 1.44 3.82 19.13
C ALA A 158 0.16 3.65 19.97
N VAL A 159 -0.96 3.27 19.32
CA VAL A 159 -2.28 3.15 19.96
C VAL A 159 -2.81 1.71 20.04
N ALA A 160 -2.03 0.72 19.59
CA ALA A 160 -2.46 -0.68 19.44
C ALA A 160 -3.10 -1.29 20.70
N THR A 161 -2.64 -0.92 21.89
CA THR A 161 -3.13 -1.48 23.16
C THR A 161 -4.54 -1.00 23.52
N ALA A 162 -4.97 0.15 23.01
CA ALA A 162 -6.29 0.73 23.27
C ALA A 162 -7.42 0.10 22.43
N PHE A 163 -7.08 -0.73 21.45
CA PHE A 163 -8.02 -1.30 20.50
C PHE A 163 -8.03 -2.83 20.53
N SER A 164 -9.09 -3.44 19.98
CA SER A 164 -9.13 -4.87 19.70
C SER A 164 -8.01 -5.26 18.71
N PRO A 165 -7.47 -6.49 18.79
CA PRO A 165 -6.43 -6.94 17.88
C PRO A 165 -6.82 -6.80 16.41
N LEU A 166 -5.86 -6.33 15.60
CA LEU A 166 -5.99 -6.28 14.14
C LEU A 166 -5.31 -7.47 13.44
N TYR A 167 -4.63 -8.33 14.21
CA TYR A 167 -3.96 -9.57 13.76
C TYR A 167 -2.98 -9.39 12.59
N GLY A 168 -2.45 -8.17 12.42
CA GLY A 168 -1.50 -7.84 11.37
C GLY A 168 -1.08 -6.37 11.44
N THR A 169 -0.01 -6.05 10.72
CA THR A 169 0.46 -4.67 10.56
C THR A 169 -0.07 -4.06 9.28
N PHE A 170 -0.47 -2.80 9.37
CA PHE A 170 -0.94 -2.00 8.26
C PHE A 170 0.18 -1.09 7.79
N GLY A 171 0.60 -1.26 6.53
CA GLY A 171 1.48 -0.28 5.87
C GLY A 171 0.75 1.00 5.45
N GLN A 172 -0.59 1.02 5.55
CA GLN A 172 -1.43 2.11 5.09
C GLN A 172 -2.85 2.06 5.68
N ALA A 173 -3.50 3.21 5.77
CA ALA A 173 -4.87 3.32 6.28
C ALA A 173 -5.93 2.87 5.27
N HIS A 174 -5.53 2.58 4.02
CA HIS A 174 -6.46 2.27 2.92
C HIS A 174 -7.47 3.39 2.71
N ASN A 175 -7.01 4.64 2.84
CA ASN A 175 -7.77 5.85 2.59
C ASN A 175 -6.79 7.02 2.42
N LEU A 176 -6.65 7.52 1.19
CA LEU A 176 -5.73 8.61 0.85
C LEU A 176 -5.76 9.79 1.82
N PHE A 177 -6.95 10.26 2.21
CA PHE A 177 -7.07 11.44 3.08
C PHE A 177 -6.66 11.15 4.52
N LEU A 178 -6.97 9.95 5.01
CA LEU A 178 -6.52 9.51 6.33
C LEU A 178 -5.00 9.30 6.35
N ASP A 179 -4.43 8.72 5.29
CA ASP A 179 -2.97 8.60 5.13
C ASP A 179 -2.29 9.98 5.13
N LEU A 180 -2.84 10.98 4.43
CA LEU A 180 -2.30 12.35 4.44
C LEU A 180 -2.32 12.98 5.83
N VAL A 181 -3.40 12.78 6.60
CA VAL A 181 -3.50 13.28 7.99
C VAL A 181 -2.51 12.56 8.90
N LEU A 182 -2.36 11.24 8.77
CA LEU A 182 -1.40 10.47 9.54
C LEU A 182 0.05 10.89 9.25
N TRP A 183 0.37 11.22 7.99
CA TRP A 183 1.74 11.59 7.61
C TRP A 183 2.10 13.03 7.95
N LEU A 184 1.16 13.96 7.77
CA LEU A 184 1.43 15.40 7.82
C LEU A 184 0.82 16.10 9.04
N GLY A 185 0.03 15.39 9.83
CA GLY A 185 -0.81 15.96 10.88
C GLY A 185 -2.12 16.54 10.33
N LEU A 186 -3.01 16.92 11.24
CA LEU A 186 -4.33 17.48 10.93
C LEU A 186 -4.23 18.79 10.11
N PRO A 187 -3.44 19.82 10.49
CA PRO A 187 -3.48 21.10 9.78
C PRO A 187 -3.05 20.96 8.32
N LEU A 188 -1.89 20.36 8.09
CA LEU A 188 -1.33 20.24 6.75
C LEU A 188 -2.02 19.12 5.95
N GLY A 189 -2.33 17.99 6.58
CA GLY A 189 -3.05 16.88 5.93
C GLY A 189 -4.44 17.29 5.45
N LEU A 190 -5.22 18.01 6.28
CA LEU A 190 -6.53 18.52 5.87
C LEU A 190 -6.42 19.63 4.82
N LEU A 191 -5.43 20.51 4.91
CA LEU A 191 -5.20 21.55 3.90
C LEU A 191 -4.90 20.93 2.53
N VAL A 192 -3.99 19.96 2.46
CA VAL A 192 -3.66 19.25 1.21
C VAL A 192 -4.88 18.48 0.70
N SER A 193 -5.60 17.79 1.58
CA SER A 193 -6.84 17.09 1.23
C SER A 193 -7.89 18.02 0.63
N ALA A 194 -8.14 19.17 1.28
CA ALA A 194 -9.07 20.18 0.80
C ALA A 194 -8.62 20.78 -0.54
N ALA A 195 -7.33 21.04 -0.72
CA ALA A 195 -6.77 21.54 -1.98
C ALA A 195 -6.96 20.52 -3.11
N MET A 196 -6.75 19.22 -2.86
CA MET A 196 -6.98 18.16 -3.85
C MET A 196 -8.45 18.05 -4.24
N VAL A 197 -9.37 18.08 -3.27
CA VAL A 197 -10.82 18.05 -3.53
C VAL A 197 -11.24 19.31 -4.30
N TRP A 198 -10.81 20.48 -3.86
CA TRP A 198 -11.09 21.75 -4.53
C TRP A 198 -10.60 21.72 -5.99
N GLN A 199 -9.36 21.31 -6.23
CA GLN A 199 -8.80 21.21 -7.58
C GLN A 199 -9.57 20.21 -8.44
N PHE A 200 -9.92 19.03 -7.89
CA PHE A 200 -10.71 18.04 -8.62
C PHE A 200 -12.10 18.58 -8.98
N THR A 201 -12.77 19.30 -8.07
CA THR A 201 -14.06 19.94 -8.37
C THR A 201 -13.93 21.05 -9.41
N ALA A 202 -12.82 21.79 -9.42
CA ALA A 202 -12.53 22.78 -10.45
C ALA A 202 -12.39 22.11 -11.83
N TYR A 203 -11.69 20.97 -11.92
CA TYR A 203 -11.61 20.19 -13.16
C TYR A 203 -13.00 19.72 -13.62
N VAL A 204 -13.82 19.16 -12.73
CA VAL A 204 -15.19 18.70 -13.05
C VAL A 204 -16.03 19.82 -13.67
N ARG A 205 -15.99 21.01 -13.08
CA ARG A 205 -16.76 22.18 -13.56
C ARG A 205 -16.26 22.72 -14.89
N ALA A 206 -14.98 22.52 -15.20
CA ALA A 206 -14.35 23.04 -16.41
C ALA A 206 -14.40 22.06 -17.60
N VAL A 207 -14.95 20.85 -17.44
CA VAL A 207 -15.08 19.88 -18.54
C VAL A 207 -16.07 20.42 -19.59
N THR A 208 -15.56 20.71 -20.79
CA THR A 208 -16.37 21.22 -21.91
C THR A 208 -16.40 20.28 -23.12
N ASN A 209 -15.56 19.25 -23.14
CA ASN A 209 -15.44 18.33 -24.27
C ASN A 209 -15.07 16.91 -23.81
N ALA A 210 -15.27 15.93 -24.68
CA ALA A 210 -14.98 14.51 -24.39
C ALA A 210 -13.54 14.23 -23.98
N LYS A 211 -12.55 14.98 -24.52
CA LYS A 211 -11.14 14.75 -24.20
C LYS A 211 -10.87 15.09 -22.74
N ASP A 212 -11.37 16.23 -22.27
CA ASP A 212 -11.21 16.64 -20.87
C ASP A 212 -11.95 15.70 -19.92
N ALA A 213 -13.14 15.23 -20.32
CA ALA A 213 -13.89 14.21 -19.58
C ALA A 213 -13.06 12.93 -19.40
N ILE A 214 -12.39 12.45 -20.46
CA ILE A 214 -11.54 11.25 -20.40
C ILE A 214 -10.35 11.45 -19.46
N LEU A 215 -9.66 12.59 -19.53
CA LEU A 215 -8.54 12.90 -18.64
C LEU A 215 -9.00 13.02 -17.18
N LEU A 216 -10.19 13.56 -16.94
CA LEU A 216 -10.74 13.62 -15.60
C LEU A 216 -11.17 12.23 -15.10
N MET A 217 -11.74 11.38 -15.95
CA MET A 217 -12.02 9.98 -15.62
C MET A 217 -10.74 9.20 -15.30
N PHE A 218 -9.63 9.49 -15.99
CA PHE A 218 -8.32 8.91 -15.69
C PHE A 218 -7.87 9.23 -14.27
N LEU A 219 -8.01 10.50 -13.84
CA LEU A 219 -7.76 10.91 -12.46
C LEU A 219 -8.75 10.31 -11.47
N GLY A 220 -10.03 10.21 -11.84
CA GLY A 220 -11.06 9.60 -11.00
C GLY A 220 -10.80 8.12 -10.70
N VAL A 221 -10.38 7.34 -11.71
CA VAL A 221 -10.05 5.91 -11.55
C VAL A 221 -8.90 5.71 -10.56
N ILE A 222 -7.81 6.48 -10.69
CA ILE A 222 -6.68 6.35 -9.76
C ILE A 222 -7.02 6.91 -8.37
N GLY A 223 -7.86 7.94 -8.29
CA GLY A 223 -8.40 8.46 -7.03
C GLY A 223 -9.22 7.42 -6.28
N ILE A 224 -10.13 6.71 -6.96
CA ILE A 224 -10.90 5.60 -6.38
C ILE A 224 -9.98 4.50 -5.87
N HIS A 225 -8.94 4.15 -6.64
CA HIS A 225 -7.96 3.15 -6.20
C HIS A 225 -7.16 3.65 -4.98
N ALA A 226 -6.77 4.92 -4.94
CA ALA A 226 -6.08 5.54 -3.79
C ALA A 226 -6.94 5.60 -2.52
N MET A 227 -8.26 5.54 -2.64
CA MET A 227 -9.17 5.42 -1.50
C MET A 227 -9.28 4.01 -0.93
N LEU A 228 -8.64 3.01 -1.56
CA LEU A 228 -8.75 1.60 -1.19
C LEU A 228 -7.39 0.95 -0.97
N GLU A 229 -6.37 1.38 -1.70
CA GLU A 229 -4.97 0.92 -1.68
C GLU A 229 -4.04 2.12 -1.99
N LEU A 230 -2.73 1.94 -2.10
CA LEU A 230 -1.77 3.02 -2.41
C LEU A 230 -1.13 2.88 -3.80
N PRO A 231 -1.91 3.02 -4.89
CA PRO A 231 -1.35 2.94 -6.23
C PRO A 231 -0.40 4.11 -6.52
N LEU A 232 -0.58 5.25 -5.85
CA LEU A 232 0.26 6.44 -6.04
C LEU A 232 1.67 6.30 -5.42
N HIS A 233 1.96 5.22 -4.70
CA HIS A 233 3.32 4.89 -4.27
C HIS A 233 4.17 4.32 -5.42
N TYR A 234 3.54 3.99 -6.54
CA TYR A 234 4.20 3.42 -7.70
C TYR A 234 4.40 4.50 -8.76
N ALA A 235 5.66 4.71 -9.18
CA ALA A 235 6.03 5.74 -10.13
C ALA A 235 5.27 5.65 -11.46
N TYR A 236 4.94 4.43 -11.92
CA TYR A 236 4.15 4.20 -13.13
C TYR A 236 2.68 4.62 -13.03
N PHE A 237 2.16 4.89 -11.82
CA PHE A 237 0.88 5.57 -11.63
C PHE A 237 1.08 7.04 -11.30
N LEU A 238 1.98 7.35 -10.36
CA LEU A 238 2.20 8.71 -9.88
C LEU A 238 2.59 9.68 -11.01
N LEU A 239 3.55 9.30 -11.86
CA LEU A 239 4.05 10.18 -12.92
C LEU A 239 3.00 10.47 -14.00
N PRO A 240 2.28 9.47 -14.56
CA PRO A 240 1.18 9.74 -15.48
C PRO A 240 0.04 10.55 -14.83
N THR A 241 -0.29 10.31 -13.56
CA THR A 241 -1.28 11.11 -12.83
C THR A 241 -0.86 12.58 -12.76
N GLY A 242 0.38 12.86 -12.36
CA GLY A 242 0.92 14.23 -12.33
C GLY A 242 0.92 14.90 -13.70
N LEU A 243 1.28 14.16 -14.76
CA LEU A 243 1.24 14.67 -16.13
C LEU A 243 -0.19 15.04 -16.56
N VAL A 244 -1.17 14.18 -16.31
CA VAL A 244 -2.58 14.44 -16.64
C VAL A 244 -3.14 15.62 -15.84
N MET A 245 -2.79 15.73 -14.55
CA MET A 245 -3.12 16.92 -13.75
C MET A 245 -2.53 18.20 -14.37
N GLY A 246 -1.27 18.17 -14.81
CA GLY A 246 -0.63 19.30 -15.50
C GLY A 246 -1.34 19.69 -16.80
N VAL A 247 -1.74 18.71 -17.61
CA VAL A 247 -2.51 18.94 -18.84
C VAL A 247 -3.85 19.58 -18.52
N LEU A 248 -4.58 19.06 -17.53
CA LEU A 248 -5.87 19.62 -17.12
C LEU A 248 -5.72 21.05 -16.58
N ASN A 249 -4.72 21.32 -15.74
CA ASN A 249 -4.41 22.67 -15.25
C ASN A 249 -4.22 23.67 -16.38
N HIS A 250 -3.52 23.29 -17.43
CA HIS A 250 -3.35 24.14 -18.61
C HIS A 250 -4.67 24.37 -19.35
N ARG A 251 -5.46 23.31 -19.57
CA ARG A 251 -6.72 23.39 -20.34
C ARG A 251 -7.82 24.19 -19.66
N ILE A 252 -7.87 24.19 -18.32
CA ILE A 252 -8.83 25.00 -17.56
C ILE A 252 -8.43 26.49 -17.47
N GLY A 253 -7.35 26.90 -18.15
CA GLY A 253 -6.87 28.28 -18.13
C GLY A 253 -6.13 28.66 -16.86
N GLY A 254 -5.56 27.67 -16.15
CA GLY A 254 -4.72 27.91 -14.96
C GLY A 254 -3.56 28.84 -15.32
N LYS A 255 -3.48 29.98 -14.64
CA LYS A 255 -2.41 30.96 -14.85
C LYS A 255 -1.17 30.53 -14.06
N PRO A 256 0.02 30.44 -14.69
CA PRO A 256 1.24 30.17 -13.95
C PRO A 256 1.51 31.35 -13.01
N ILE A 257 1.79 31.04 -11.75
CA ILE A 257 2.18 32.04 -10.74
C ILE A 257 3.67 32.39 -10.91
N GLY A 258 4.46 31.47 -11.47
CA GLY A 258 5.86 31.68 -11.81
C GLY A 258 6.31 30.73 -12.93
N VAL A 259 7.32 31.14 -13.67
CA VAL A 259 7.95 30.35 -14.73
C VAL A 259 9.41 30.15 -14.37
N THR A 260 9.87 28.91 -14.36
CA THR A 260 11.28 28.57 -14.11
C THR A 260 12.02 28.39 -15.44
N PRO A 261 13.32 28.73 -15.51
CA PRO A 261 14.13 28.49 -16.70
C PRO A 261 14.30 26.98 -16.94
N ARG A 262 14.53 26.59 -18.20
CA ARG A 262 14.78 25.19 -18.59
C ARG A 262 15.90 24.50 -17.79
N TRP A 263 16.88 25.27 -17.32
CA TRP A 263 17.98 24.78 -16.49
C TRP A 263 17.50 24.26 -15.13
N THR A 264 16.43 24.81 -14.57
CA THR A 264 15.81 24.28 -13.34
C THR A 264 15.27 22.88 -13.59
N LEU A 265 14.56 22.67 -14.71
CA LEU A 265 14.08 21.35 -15.09
C LEU A 265 15.24 20.38 -15.33
N MET A 266 16.30 20.80 -16.03
CA MET A 266 17.50 19.98 -16.24
C MET A 266 18.19 19.62 -14.92
N GLY A 267 18.30 20.57 -13.99
CA GLY A 267 18.85 20.34 -12.66
C GLY A 267 18.01 19.36 -11.85
N LEU A 268 16.67 19.47 -11.90
CA LEU A 268 15.77 18.52 -11.26
C LEU A 268 15.89 17.12 -11.86
N TRP A 269 15.99 17.00 -13.19
CA TRP A 269 16.22 15.71 -13.84
C TRP A 269 17.56 15.11 -13.46
N LEU A 270 18.64 15.90 -13.45
CA LEU A 270 19.95 15.45 -13.02
C LEU A 270 19.92 14.98 -11.56
N ALA A 271 19.32 15.77 -10.67
CA ALA A 271 19.17 15.40 -9.26
C ALA A 271 18.35 14.12 -9.08
N ALA A 272 17.24 13.96 -9.81
CA ALA A 272 16.42 12.75 -9.78
C ALA A 272 17.19 11.53 -10.34
N SER A 273 17.98 11.70 -11.40
CA SER A 273 18.82 10.64 -11.96
C SER A 273 19.95 10.23 -11.01
N VAL A 274 20.61 11.20 -10.38
CA VAL A 274 21.65 10.93 -9.36
C VAL A 274 21.03 10.23 -8.16
N LEU A 275 19.89 10.72 -7.65
CA LEU A 275 19.16 10.08 -6.55
C LEU A 275 18.79 8.64 -6.90
N LEU A 276 18.24 8.39 -8.08
CA LEU A 276 17.91 7.05 -8.54
C LEU A 276 19.16 6.16 -8.64
N ALA A 277 20.27 6.67 -9.17
CA ALA A 277 21.52 5.93 -9.25
C ALA A 277 22.05 5.53 -7.86
N VAL A 278 21.97 6.42 -6.88
CA VAL A 278 22.35 6.12 -5.48
C VAL A 278 21.41 5.09 -4.87
N ILE A 279 20.08 5.22 -5.06
CA ILE A 279 19.10 4.24 -4.57
C ILE A 279 19.35 2.85 -5.17
N VAL A 280 19.61 2.78 -6.48
CA VAL A 280 19.90 1.50 -7.18
C VAL A 280 21.21 0.89 -6.68
N SER A 281 22.25 1.70 -6.49
CA SER A 281 23.53 1.25 -5.92
C SER A 281 23.33 0.68 -4.51
N ASP A 282 22.63 1.40 -3.63
CA ASP A 282 22.32 0.93 -2.28
C ASP A 282 21.46 -0.32 -2.30
N TYR A 283 20.45 -0.38 -3.18
CA TYR A 283 19.55 -1.52 -3.32
C TYR A 283 20.32 -2.81 -3.59
N PHE A 284 21.25 -2.83 -4.56
CA PHE A 284 22.04 -4.03 -4.85
C PHE A 284 22.93 -4.46 -3.67
N ARG A 285 23.46 -3.49 -2.89
CA ARG A 285 24.24 -3.79 -1.67
C ARG A 285 23.36 -4.39 -0.58
N VAL A 286 22.17 -3.81 -0.37
CA VAL A 286 21.16 -4.30 0.57
C VAL A 286 20.68 -5.69 0.18
N GLU A 287 20.32 -5.90 -1.09
CA GLU A 287 19.85 -7.18 -1.62
C GLU A 287 20.90 -8.28 -1.42
N SER A 288 22.15 -7.99 -1.76
CA SER A 288 23.27 -8.93 -1.56
C SER A 288 23.45 -9.29 -0.08
N SER A 289 23.48 -8.31 0.82
CA SER A 289 23.62 -8.56 2.27
C SER A 289 22.41 -9.29 2.86
N PHE A 290 21.20 -8.96 2.41
CA PHE A 290 19.96 -9.62 2.83
C PHE A 290 19.89 -11.08 2.34
N ARG A 291 20.37 -11.35 1.12
CA ARG A 291 20.48 -12.72 0.60
C ARG A 291 21.43 -13.55 1.46
N THR A 292 22.59 -13.03 1.83
CA THR A 292 23.52 -13.71 2.74
C THR A 292 22.88 -13.94 4.11
N LEU A 293 22.21 -12.93 4.68
CA LEU A 293 21.49 -13.06 5.95
C LEU A 293 20.47 -14.19 5.92
N ARG A 294 19.71 -14.34 4.82
CA ARG A 294 18.74 -15.44 4.70
C ARG A 294 19.40 -16.80 4.72
N PHE A 295 20.58 -16.96 4.13
CA PHE A 295 21.35 -18.20 4.21
C PHE A 295 21.92 -18.44 5.62
N GLU A 296 22.41 -17.39 6.29
CA GLU A 296 22.88 -17.45 7.68
C GLU A 296 21.76 -17.93 8.62
N LEU A 297 20.58 -17.30 8.55
CA LEU A 297 19.42 -17.65 9.37
C LEU A 297 18.91 -19.07 9.07
N ALA A 298 18.99 -19.51 7.81
CA ALA A 298 18.64 -20.86 7.41
C ALA A 298 19.74 -21.90 7.71
N ARG A 299 20.92 -21.47 8.19
CA ARG A 299 22.13 -22.30 8.41
C ARG A 299 22.55 -23.05 7.14
N ILE A 300 22.40 -22.41 5.99
CA ILE A 300 22.76 -22.96 4.67
C ILE A 300 24.12 -22.42 4.24
N GLY A 301 25.05 -23.32 3.93
CA GLY A 301 26.39 -22.99 3.45
C GLY A 301 27.39 -22.74 4.58
N THR A 302 28.62 -22.39 4.19
CA THR A 302 29.77 -22.18 5.11
C THR A 302 30.27 -20.74 5.10
N LEU A 303 29.46 -19.81 4.58
CA LEU A 303 29.86 -18.41 4.51
C LEU A 303 29.98 -17.83 5.92
N PRO A 304 31.01 -17.00 6.18
CA PRO A 304 31.10 -16.28 7.44
C PRO A 304 29.92 -15.34 7.60
N GLN A 305 29.60 -14.96 8.85
CA GLN A 305 28.55 -13.97 9.11
C GLN A 305 28.82 -12.69 8.31
N GLY A 306 27.82 -12.28 7.53
CA GLY A 306 27.88 -11.08 6.72
C GLY A 306 27.84 -9.81 7.56
N LYS A 307 28.40 -8.73 7.01
CA LYS A 307 28.30 -7.39 7.61
C LYS A 307 27.03 -6.66 7.15
N PRO A 308 26.50 -5.72 7.94
CA PRO A 308 25.51 -4.77 7.44
C PRO A 308 26.00 -4.08 6.16
N PRO A 309 25.11 -3.80 5.19
CA PRO A 309 25.51 -3.21 3.92
C PRO A 309 25.96 -1.76 4.11
N GLU A 310 27.01 -1.36 3.40
CA GLU A 310 27.45 0.04 3.33
C GLU A 310 26.58 0.81 2.34
N VAL A 311 25.66 1.61 2.86
CA VAL A 311 24.66 2.36 2.10
C VAL A 311 24.74 3.85 2.42
N VAL A 312 24.31 4.68 1.47
CA VAL A 312 24.30 6.15 1.60
C VAL A 312 22.91 6.66 2.01
N LEU A 313 21.86 6.19 1.35
CA LEU A 313 20.47 6.62 1.51
C LEU A 313 19.58 5.57 2.17
N LEU A 314 19.72 4.29 1.80
CA LEU A 314 18.85 3.22 2.31
C LEU A 314 19.28 2.74 3.71
N THR A 315 19.62 3.68 4.59
CA THR A 315 20.14 3.42 5.95
C THR A 315 19.17 2.61 6.80
N GLN A 316 17.87 2.86 6.68
CA GLN A 316 16.83 2.09 7.37
C GLN A 316 16.89 0.59 7.05
N LEU A 317 17.27 0.21 5.82
CA LEU A 317 17.42 -1.20 5.44
C LEU A 317 18.73 -1.79 5.99
N ARG A 318 19.80 -0.99 6.07
CA ARG A 318 21.03 -1.37 6.78
C ARG A 318 20.74 -1.63 8.25
N GLU A 319 20.04 -0.72 8.92
CA GLU A 319 19.69 -0.85 10.35
C GLU A 319 18.80 -2.07 10.57
N ARG A 320 17.81 -2.31 9.71
CA ARG A 320 16.97 -3.53 9.79
C ARG A 320 17.79 -4.81 9.65
N ILE A 321 18.75 -4.86 8.72
CA ILE A 321 19.63 -6.02 8.55
C ILE A 321 20.56 -6.20 9.76
N GLY A 322 21.12 -5.11 10.28
CA GLY A 322 21.91 -5.11 11.51
C GLY A 322 21.09 -5.64 12.68
N PHE A 323 19.87 -5.14 12.87
CA PHE A 323 18.93 -5.59 13.89
C PHE A 323 18.65 -7.08 13.79
N MET A 324 18.45 -7.64 12.59
CA MET A 324 18.21 -9.08 12.43
C MET A 324 19.41 -9.92 12.90
N ARG A 325 20.64 -9.46 12.67
CA ARG A 325 21.88 -10.15 13.12
C ARG A 325 22.23 -9.91 14.58
N TYR A 326 21.76 -8.83 15.17
CA TYR A 326 22.17 -8.42 16.51
C TYR A 326 21.67 -9.38 17.59
N GLU A 327 22.54 -9.90 18.45
CA GLU A 327 22.12 -10.73 19.59
C GLU A 327 21.95 -9.87 20.85
N VAL A 328 20.76 -9.92 21.45
CA VAL A 328 20.44 -9.16 22.65
C VAL A 328 21.10 -9.81 23.87
N LYS A 329 21.65 -8.99 24.77
CA LYS A 329 22.48 -9.42 25.90
C LYS A 329 22.27 -8.52 27.11
N GLU A 330 22.81 -8.93 28.25
CA GLU A 330 22.89 -8.09 29.46
C GLU A 330 23.99 -7.02 29.30
N GLY A 331 23.85 -5.90 30.02
CA GLY A 331 24.83 -4.80 30.01
C GLY A 331 24.84 -3.98 28.71
N MET A 332 23.74 -3.96 27.97
CA MET A 332 23.60 -3.12 26.78
C MET A 332 23.57 -1.65 27.18
N THR A 333 24.21 -0.83 26.36
CA THR A 333 24.25 0.62 26.54
C THR A 333 22.88 1.25 26.27
N PRO A 334 22.57 2.43 26.85
CA PRO A 334 21.35 3.16 26.53
C PRO A 334 21.19 3.44 25.04
N GLN A 335 22.30 3.67 24.32
CA GLN A 335 22.29 3.91 22.88
C GLN A 335 21.91 2.65 22.08
N GLU A 336 22.41 1.47 22.47
CA GLU A 336 22.02 0.21 21.82
C GLU A 336 20.53 -0.10 22.05
N LEU A 337 20.01 0.16 23.26
CA LEU A 337 18.58 0.00 23.55
C LEU A 337 17.71 0.98 22.76
N ALA A 338 18.12 2.25 22.68
CA ALA A 338 17.42 3.26 21.88
C ALA A 338 17.39 2.87 20.40
N TRP A 339 18.51 2.39 19.84
CA TRP A 339 18.57 1.90 18.47
C TRP A 339 17.62 0.73 18.21
N LEU A 340 17.51 -0.23 19.13
CA LEU A 340 16.53 -1.32 19.00
C LEU A 340 15.09 -0.80 18.96
N LEU A 341 14.78 0.20 19.80
CA LEU A 341 13.47 0.85 19.87
C LEU A 341 13.15 1.62 18.58
N ASP A 342 14.12 2.31 17.99
CA ASP A 342 13.94 3.01 16.71
C ASP A 342 13.62 2.01 15.59
N VAL A 343 14.35 0.90 15.51
CA VAL A 343 14.14 -0.10 14.44
C VAL A 343 12.78 -0.78 14.55
N VAL A 344 12.31 -1.13 15.75
CA VAL A 344 10.99 -1.78 15.93
C VAL A 344 9.84 -0.85 15.62
N ASN A 345 9.98 0.46 15.84
CA ASN A 345 8.93 1.42 15.48
C ASN A 345 8.76 1.55 13.96
N VAL A 346 9.85 1.49 13.19
CA VAL A 346 9.83 1.55 11.72
C VAL A 346 9.37 0.22 11.11
N TYR A 347 9.81 -0.91 11.67
CA TYR A 347 9.50 -2.25 11.17
C TYR A 347 8.83 -3.14 12.23
N PRO A 348 7.61 -2.80 12.67
CA PRO A 348 6.94 -3.57 13.71
C PRO A 348 6.55 -4.96 13.21
N GLY A 349 6.64 -5.94 14.12
CA GLY A 349 6.24 -7.32 13.89
C GLY A 349 6.42 -8.12 15.18
N GLY A 350 5.68 -9.23 15.34
CA GLY A 350 5.67 -10.01 16.58
C GLY A 350 7.07 -10.42 17.03
N GLY A 351 7.82 -11.09 16.15
CA GLY A 351 9.21 -11.48 16.44
C GLY A 351 10.17 -10.30 16.70
N VAL A 352 9.95 -9.15 16.05
CA VAL A 352 10.77 -7.94 16.24
C VAL A 352 10.50 -7.34 17.63
N ILE A 353 9.23 -7.20 18.00
CA ILE A 353 8.82 -6.70 19.31
C ILE A 353 9.28 -7.63 20.43
N TYR A 354 9.16 -8.95 20.25
CA TYR A 354 9.67 -9.93 21.20
C TYR A 354 11.17 -9.72 21.48
N LYS A 355 11.97 -9.49 20.43
CA LYS A 355 13.40 -9.25 20.57
C LYS A 355 13.71 -7.98 21.38
N VAL A 356 12.96 -6.91 21.15
CA VAL A 356 13.09 -5.65 21.91
C VAL A 356 12.64 -5.83 23.36
N ALA A 357 11.50 -6.48 23.60
CA ALA A 357 11.02 -6.78 24.94
C ALA A 357 12.04 -7.62 25.73
N LYS A 358 12.67 -8.61 25.08
CA LYS A 358 13.75 -9.41 25.66
C LYS A 358 14.97 -8.56 26.00
N ALA A 359 15.39 -7.66 25.11
CA ALA A 359 16.50 -6.75 25.39
C ALA A 359 16.22 -5.86 26.61
N LEU A 360 15.02 -5.30 26.71
CA LEU A 360 14.61 -4.47 27.84
C LEU A 360 14.57 -5.27 29.15
N ALA A 361 14.02 -6.48 29.13
CA ALA A 361 13.98 -7.35 30.29
C ALA A 361 15.39 -7.73 30.79
N LEU A 362 16.30 -8.11 29.88
CA LEU A 362 17.69 -8.44 30.22
C LEU A 362 18.48 -7.25 30.80
N ASN A 363 18.05 -6.02 30.52
CA ASN A 363 18.71 -4.79 30.96
C ASN A 363 17.88 -4.02 32.00
N ASP A 364 17.18 -4.77 32.87
CA ASP A 364 16.52 -4.27 34.09
C ASP A 364 15.42 -3.22 33.83
N ARG A 365 14.75 -3.31 32.67
CA ARG A 365 13.59 -2.47 32.29
C ARG A 365 12.30 -3.29 32.15
N PRO A 366 11.81 -3.92 33.24
CA PRO A 366 10.69 -4.88 33.16
C PRO A 366 9.36 -4.23 32.77
N THR A 367 9.13 -2.99 33.19
CA THR A 367 7.89 -2.25 32.89
C THR A 367 7.78 -1.94 31.40
N GLU A 368 8.85 -1.41 30.80
CA GLU A 368 8.92 -1.15 29.36
C GLU A 368 8.80 -2.44 28.55
N ALA A 369 9.47 -3.52 29.00
CA ALA A 369 9.35 -4.83 28.36
C ALA A 369 7.90 -5.32 28.32
N GLY A 370 7.18 -5.24 29.45
CA GLY A 370 5.76 -5.63 29.52
C GLY A 370 4.86 -4.79 28.60
N GLN A 371 5.12 -3.49 28.48
CA GLN A 371 4.39 -2.63 27.54
C GLN A 371 4.59 -3.09 26.10
N TRP A 372 5.81 -3.46 25.71
CA TRP A 372 6.07 -3.99 24.37
C TRP A 372 5.41 -5.35 24.13
N LEU A 373 5.46 -6.27 25.11
CA LEU A 373 4.77 -7.56 25.00
C LEU A 373 3.26 -7.39 24.77
N SER A 374 2.65 -6.38 25.38
CA SER A 374 1.20 -6.12 25.24
C SER A 374 0.76 -5.76 23.82
N LYS A 375 1.71 -5.34 22.98
CA LYS A 375 1.45 -4.99 21.58
C LYS A 375 1.51 -6.20 20.65
N ILE A 376 2.21 -7.27 21.02
CA ILE A 376 2.49 -8.42 20.12
C ILE A 376 1.20 -9.01 19.56
N CYS A 377 0.29 -9.40 20.43
CA CYS A 377 -0.97 -10.03 20.03
C CYS A 377 -1.97 -9.05 19.41
N LYS A 378 -1.73 -7.73 19.50
CA LYS A 378 -2.55 -6.71 18.82
C LYS A 378 -2.22 -6.59 17.34
N ILE A 379 -0.98 -6.89 16.95
CA ILE A 379 -0.46 -6.64 15.59
C ILE A 379 0.05 -7.88 14.86
N SER A 380 -0.01 -9.05 15.48
CA SER A 380 0.49 -10.32 14.92
C SER A 380 -0.66 -11.32 14.76
N PRO A 381 -0.58 -12.26 13.80
CA PRO A 381 -1.51 -13.38 13.73
C PRO A 381 -1.58 -14.15 15.04
N ILE A 382 -2.71 -14.81 15.30
CA ILE A 382 -2.95 -15.55 16.55
C ILE A 382 -1.88 -16.62 16.74
N GLU A 383 -1.54 -17.35 15.69
CA GLU A 383 -0.54 -18.42 15.72
C GLU A 383 0.86 -17.89 16.07
N GLU A 384 1.19 -16.69 15.60
CA GLU A 384 2.46 -16.02 15.91
C GLU A 384 2.47 -15.54 17.37
N CYS A 385 1.37 -14.93 17.85
CA CYS A 385 1.21 -14.54 19.25
C CYS A 385 1.40 -15.73 20.20
N ASP A 386 0.70 -16.84 19.96
CA ASP A 386 0.76 -18.06 20.78
C ASP A 386 2.16 -18.70 20.77
N LEU A 387 2.83 -18.68 19.61
CA LEU A 387 4.21 -19.14 19.50
C LEU A 387 5.14 -18.28 20.35
N ILE A 388 5.05 -16.95 20.24
CA ILE A 388 5.91 -16.03 20.98
C ILE A 388 5.66 -16.14 22.49
N GLN A 389 4.40 -16.28 22.92
CA GLN A 389 4.08 -16.47 24.33
C GLN A 389 4.77 -17.71 24.92
N ARG A 390 4.73 -18.83 24.20
CA ARG A 390 5.43 -20.07 24.62
C ARG A 390 6.94 -19.89 24.67
N VAL A 391 7.52 -19.21 23.68
CA VAL A 391 8.96 -18.90 23.65
C VAL A 391 9.35 -17.99 24.81
N TRP A 392 8.55 -16.97 25.13
CA TRP A 392 8.79 -16.10 26.29
C TRP A 392 8.79 -16.87 27.60
N ALA A 393 7.81 -17.76 27.79
CA ALA A 393 7.74 -18.63 28.97
C ALA A 393 8.98 -19.54 29.09
N GLN A 394 9.46 -20.12 27.98
CA GLN A 394 10.68 -20.93 27.99
C GLN A 394 11.93 -20.13 28.34
N ASP A 395 12.03 -18.89 27.89
CA ASP A 395 13.15 -18.01 28.23
C ASP A 395 13.09 -17.53 29.68
N ALA A 396 11.89 -17.26 30.20
CA ALA A 396 11.68 -16.92 31.61
C ALA A 396 12.18 -18.03 32.54
N LEU A 397 12.03 -19.30 32.17
CA LEU A 397 12.59 -20.42 32.94
C LEU A 397 14.13 -20.41 33.01
N LYS A 398 14.80 -19.77 32.04
CA LYS A 398 16.27 -19.76 31.93
C LYS A 398 16.92 -18.49 32.48
N ASN A 399 16.18 -17.40 32.61
CA ASN A 399 16.72 -16.11 33.05
C ASN A 399 15.75 -15.38 33.98
N SER A 400 16.20 -15.06 35.20
CA SER A 400 15.39 -14.42 36.24
C SER A 400 14.92 -13.00 35.88
N ARG A 401 15.70 -12.24 35.09
CA ARG A 401 15.31 -10.90 34.64
C ARG A 401 14.15 -10.95 33.64
N ILE A 402 14.13 -11.97 32.78
CA ILE A 402 13.01 -12.24 31.88
C ILE A 402 11.80 -12.73 32.69
N ALA A 403 12.01 -13.60 33.69
CA ALA A 403 10.95 -14.08 34.58
C ALA A 403 10.26 -12.96 35.38
N ALA A 404 10.96 -11.86 35.65
CA ALA A 404 10.39 -10.69 36.33
C ALA A 404 9.35 -9.93 35.49
N VAL A 405 9.24 -10.23 34.18
CA VAL A 405 8.27 -9.61 33.28
C VAL A 405 7.15 -10.60 32.97
N HIS A 406 5.97 -10.33 33.52
CA HIS A 406 4.79 -11.13 33.23
C HIS A 406 4.27 -10.85 31.82
N TRP A 407 3.83 -11.92 31.14
CA TRP A 407 3.08 -11.78 29.91
C TRP A 407 1.74 -11.09 30.20
N PRO A 408 1.34 -10.07 29.43
CA PRO A 408 0.12 -9.32 29.69
C PRO A 408 -1.12 -10.22 29.62
N ASN A 409 -2.01 -10.09 30.61
CA ASN A 409 -3.10 -11.02 30.94
C ASN A 409 -4.01 -11.41 29.76
N GLU A 410 -4.39 -12.69 29.82
CA GLU A 410 -5.36 -13.43 29.02
C GLU A 410 -6.74 -12.74 29.00
N SER A 411 -7.06 -12.05 27.90
CA SER A 411 -8.45 -11.72 27.54
C SER A 411 -8.62 -11.81 26.02
N ILE A 412 -8.26 -12.97 25.48
CA ILE A 412 -8.93 -13.43 24.26
C ILE A 412 -10.22 -14.07 24.77
N GLU A 413 -11.28 -13.26 24.96
CA GLU A 413 -12.62 -13.83 25.02
C GLU A 413 -12.78 -14.69 23.75
N PRO A 414 -13.17 -15.97 23.86
CA PRO A 414 -13.55 -16.73 22.70
C PRO A 414 -14.74 -16.01 22.06
N VAL A 415 -14.56 -15.52 20.84
CA VAL A 415 -15.67 -15.00 20.04
C VAL A 415 -16.67 -16.16 19.88
N PRO A 416 -17.96 -15.98 20.23
CA PRO A 416 -18.97 -17.03 20.10
C PRO A 416 -19.23 -17.44 18.65
#